data_AF-A0A1A7WL27-F1
#
_entry.id   AF-A0A1A7WL27-F1
#
_cell.length_a   1.000
_cell.length_b   1.000
_cell.length_c   1.000
_cell.angle_alpha   90.00
_cell.angle_beta   90.00
_cell.angle_gamma   90.00
#
_symmetry.space_group_name_H-M   'P 1'
#
loop_
_entity.id
_entity.type
_entity.pdbx_description
1 polymer ?
#
loop_
_entity_poly.entity_id
_entity_poly.type
_entity_poly.pdbx_seq_one_letter_code
_entity_poly.pdbx_strand_id
1 'polypeptide(L)'
;VLYLASSIFGCFHVQQGIELYDLAADNSHVTKFIRKDRQYFSDYGLSVMVIVEDAFPYWDETKRSQLQACLEAFKEPHFGDRDIFTSWLDSYLS
;
A
#
# COMPACT_ATOMS: atom_id res chain seq x y z
N VAL A 1 27.60 -31.45 13.48
CA VAL A 1 27.97 -30.01 13.62
C VAL A 1 27.77 -29.24 12.33
N LEU A 2 28.35 -29.67 11.19
CA LEU A 2 28.22 -28.97 9.91
C LEU A 2 26.76 -28.78 9.43
N TYR A 3 25.94 -29.84 9.53
CA TYR A 3 24.50 -29.79 9.23
C TYR A 3 23.72 -28.80 10.12
N LEU A 4 24.06 -28.73 11.40
CA LEU A 4 23.42 -27.81 12.34
C LEU A 4 23.81 -26.36 12.02
N ALA A 5 25.10 -26.12 11.78
CA ALA A 5 25.61 -24.80 11.43
C ALA A 5 25.02 -24.29 10.10
N SER A 6 24.90 -25.15 9.08
CA SER A 6 24.27 -24.80 7.80
C SER A 6 22.78 -24.51 7.95
N SER A 7 22.08 -25.27 8.80
CA SER A 7 20.64 -25.06 9.04
C SER A 7 20.38 -23.73 9.74
N ILE A 8 21.17 -23.40 10.77
CA ILE A 8 21.08 -22.12 11.48
C ILE A 8 21.40 -20.95 10.53
N PHE A 9 22.41 -21.10 9.66
CA PHE A 9 22.74 -20.10 8.65
C PHE A 9 21.61 -19.90 7.61
N GLY A 10 20.94 -20.98 7.21
CA GLY A 10 19.80 -20.94 6.29
C GLY A 10 18.60 -20.15 6.85
N CYS A 11 18.37 -20.19 8.16
CA CYS A 11 17.29 -19.43 8.80
C CYS A 11 17.43 -17.90 8.63
N PHE A 12 18.64 -17.38 8.41
CA PHE A 12 18.86 -15.95 8.13
C PHE A 12 18.52 -15.52 6.70
N HIS A 13 18.32 -16.47 5.78
CA HIS A 13 18.00 -16.19 4.37
C HIS A 13 16.50 -16.33 4.07
N VAL A 14 15.66 -16.54 5.09
CA VAL A 14 14.21 -16.65 4.92
C VAL A 14 13.64 -15.29 4.54
N GLN A 15 12.99 -15.23 3.37
CA GLN A 15 12.28 -14.04 2.90
C GLN A 15 10.85 -14.07 3.43
N GLN A 16 10.34 -12.90 3.84
CA GLN A 16 8.96 -12.74 4.30
C GLN A 16 8.06 -12.37 3.11
N GLY A 17 6.90 -13.02 3.05
CA GLY A 17 5.86 -12.74 2.05
C GLY A 17 5.67 -13.89 1.07
N ILE A 18 4.52 -13.88 0.40
CA ILE A 18 4.20 -14.77 -0.71
C ILE A 18 3.73 -13.92 -1.87
N GLU A 19 4.00 -14.39 -3.09
CA GLU A 19 3.54 -13.69 -4.28
C GLU A 19 2.19 -14.21 -4.75
N LEU A 20 1.35 -13.29 -5.21
CA LEU A 20 0.02 -13.65 -5.71
C LEU A 20 0.09 -14.65 -6.87
N TYR A 21 1.15 -14.60 -7.69
CA TYR A 21 1.33 -15.55 -8.78
C TYR A 21 1.76 -16.95 -8.32
N ASP A 22 2.31 -17.10 -7.11
CA ASP A 22 2.69 -18.41 -6.53
C ASP A 22 1.46 -19.14 -5.95
N LEU A 23 0.33 -18.44 -5.78
CA LEU A 23 -0.95 -19.02 -5.37
C LEU A 23 -1.75 -19.60 -6.55
N ALA A 24 -1.38 -19.24 -7.78
CA ALA A 24 -2.05 -19.72 -8.99
C ALA A 24 -1.42 -21.01 -9.51
N ALA A 25 -2.18 -21.81 -10.27
CA ALA A 25 -1.66 -23.02 -10.88
C ALA A 25 -0.48 -22.71 -11.82
N ASP A 26 0.55 -23.56 -11.77
CA ASP A 26 1.75 -23.42 -12.58
C ASP A 26 1.41 -23.28 -14.08
N ASN A 27 2.10 -22.37 -14.75
CA ASN A 27 1.92 -22.07 -16.18
C ASN A 27 0.50 -21.63 -16.60
N SER A 28 -0.36 -21.26 -15.65
CA SER A 28 -1.68 -20.72 -15.96
C SER A 28 -1.59 -19.33 -16.61
N HIS A 29 -2.65 -18.94 -17.33
CA HIS A 29 -2.79 -17.58 -17.85
C HIS A 29 -2.73 -16.53 -16.73
N VAL A 30 -3.29 -16.84 -15.55
CA VAL A 30 -3.29 -15.96 -14.37
C VAL A 30 -1.86 -15.69 -13.90
N THR A 31 -1.04 -16.72 -13.74
CA THR A 31 0.38 -16.57 -13.35
C THR A 31 1.13 -15.67 -14.33
N LYS A 32 0.91 -15.85 -15.64
CA LYS A 32 1.55 -15.03 -16.68
C LYS A 32 1.11 -13.57 -16.60
N PHE A 33 -0.19 -13.32 -16.39
CA PHE A 33 -0.73 -11.97 -16.23
C PHE A 33 -0.15 -11.29 -14.99
N ILE A 34 -0.27 -11.90 -13.80
CA ILE A 34 0.19 -11.30 -12.53
C ILE A 34 1.70 -11.04 -12.54
N ARG A 35 2.51 -11.95 -13.12
CA ARG A 35 3.96 -11.73 -13.22
C ARG A 35 4.29 -10.55 -14.13
N LYS A 36 3.55 -10.35 -15.22
CA LYS A 36 3.74 -9.21 -16.13
C LYS A 36 3.24 -7.91 -15.51
N ASP A 37 2.09 -7.96 -14.85
CA ASP A 37 1.53 -6.85 -14.08
C ASP A 37 2.56 -6.35 -13.05
N ARG A 38 3.07 -7.26 -12.22
CA ARG A 38 4.10 -6.95 -11.24
C ARG A 38 5.44 -6.48 -11.83
N GLN A 39 5.81 -6.94 -13.02
CA GLN A 39 7.07 -6.55 -13.66
C GLN A 39 7.03 -5.12 -14.23
N TYR A 40 5.87 -4.67 -14.71
CA TYR A 40 5.77 -3.43 -15.49
C TYR A 40 4.85 -2.36 -14.86
N PHE A 41 4.01 -2.73 -13.89
CA PHE A 41 3.01 -1.84 -13.29
C PHE A 41 3.10 -1.82 -11.75
N SER A 42 4.27 -2.12 -11.19
CA SER A 42 4.50 -2.11 -9.73
C SER A 42 4.87 -0.73 -9.16
N ASP A 43 5.01 0.30 -10.00
CA ASP A 43 5.44 1.64 -9.57
C ASP A 43 4.43 2.27 -8.59
N TYR A 44 3.15 1.93 -8.75
CA TYR A 44 2.09 2.34 -7.85
C TYR A 44 1.40 1.11 -7.26
N GLY A 45 1.18 1.14 -5.95
CA GLY A 45 0.39 0.12 -5.26
C GLY A 45 -1.11 0.25 -5.55
N LEU A 46 -1.91 -0.53 -4.83
CA LEU A 46 -3.36 -0.38 -4.87
C LEU A 46 -3.80 1.01 -4.37
N SER A 47 -4.90 1.51 -4.93
CA SER A 47 -5.55 2.72 -4.43
C SER A 47 -6.07 2.48 -3.01
N VAL A 48 -5.70 3.36 -2.08
CA VAL A 48 -6.16 3.33 -0.69
C VAL A 48 -7.26 4.37 -0.53
N MET A 49 -8.44 3.92 -0.11
CA MET A 49 -9.56 4.80 0.23
C MET A 49 -9.57 5.06 1.74
N VAL A 50 -9.53 6.33 2.12
CA VAL A 50 -9.64 6.76 3.52
C VAL A 50 -11.04 7.29 3.76
N ILE A 51 -11.71 6.78 4.80
CA ILE A 51 -13.09 7.11 5.16
C ILE A 51 -13.11 7.66 6.57
N VAL A 52 -13.84 8.76 6.79
CA VAL A 52 -14.16 9.26 8.12
C VAL A 52 -15.46 8.61 8.54
N GLU A 53 -15.39 7.72 9.52
CA GLU A 53 -16.53 6.87 9.93
C GLU A 53 -17.58 7.66 10.73
N ASP A 54 -17.12 8.54 11.63
CA ASP A 54 -18.00 9.28 12.55
C ASP A 54 -18.56 10.57 11.95
N ALA A 55 -19.63 11.07 12.57
CA ALA A 55 -20.18 12.38 12.28
C ALA A 55 -19.10 13.46 12.46
N PHE A 56 -18.67 14.05 11.34
CA PHE A 56 -17.60 15.04 11.33
C PHE A 56 -18.15 16.42 10.91
N PRO A 57 -17.88 17.49 11.68
CA PRO A 57 -18.35 18.83 11.36
C PRO A 57 -17.52 19.46 10.23
N TYR A 58 -17.75 19.04 8.98
CA TYR A 58 -17.02 19.53 7.81
C TYR A 58 -17.15 21.03 7.56
N TRP A 59 -18.17 21.69 8.11
CA TRP A 59 -18.36 23.14 7.99
C TRP A 59 -17.40 23.95 8.89
N ASP A 60 -16.86 23.34 9.95
CA ASP A 60 -15.96 24.01 10.89
C ASP A 60 -14.53 24.07 10.32
N GLU A 61 -14.02 25.29 10.16
CA GLU A 61 -12.69 25.56 9.61
C GLU A 61 -11.55 24.99 10.47
N THR A 62 -11.69 25.05 11.79
CA THR A 62 -10.68 24.49 12.72
C THR A 62 -10.63 22.99 12.59
N LYS A 63 -11.79 22.34 12.47
CA LYS A 63 -11.90 20.90 12.28
C LYS A 63 -11.36 20.47 10.93
N ARG A 64 -11.67 21.20 9.87
CA ARG A 64 -11.09 20.95 8.53
C ARG A 64 -9.56 21.04 8.54
N SER A 65 -8.99 22.06 9.17
CA SER A 65 -7.53 22.19 9.30
C SER A 65 -6.90 20.99 10.04
N GLN A 66 -7.54 20.50 11.10
CA GLN A 66 -7.10 19.30 11.81
C GLN A 66 -7.16 18.03 10.93
N LEU A 67 -8.23 17.88 10.15
CA LEU A 67 -8.38 16.77 9.20
C LEU A 67 -7.29 16.80 8.13
N GLN A 68 -7.01 17.98 7.57
CA GLN A 68 -5.96 18.15 6.57
C GLN A 68 -4.57 17.79 7.14
N ALA A 69 -4.23 18.26 8.34
CA ALA A 69 -2.98 17.89 8.99
C ALA A 69 -2.85 16.38 9.23
N CYS A 70 -3.96 15.71 9.59
CA CYS A 70 -4.00 14.25 9.73
C CYS A 70 -3.77 13.53 8.40
N LEU A 71 -4.40 14.00 7.31
CA LEU A 71 -4.21 13.45 5.96
C LEU A 71 -2.78 13.67 5.44
N GLU A 72 -2.18 14.82 5.71
CA GLU A 72 -0.78 15.10 5.37
C GLU A 72 0.18 14.16 6.10
N ALA A 73 -0.01 13.97 7.41
CA ALA A 73 0.77 13.02 8.21
C ALA A 73 0.59 11.57 7.73
N PHE A 74 -0.58 11.20 7.21
CA PHE A 74 -0.83 9.89 6.62
C PHE A 74 -0.08 9.67 5.29
N LYS A 75 0.07 10.73 4.48
CA LYS A 75 0.76 10.67 3.19
C LYS A 75 2.27 10.52 3.34
N GLU A 76 2.87 11.25 4.27
CA GLU A 76 4.31 11.49 4.34
C GLU A 76 5.23 10.24 4.44
N PRO A 77 4.86 9.16 5.16
CA PRO A 77 5.70 7.97 5.28
C PRO A 77 5.34 6.82 4.31
N HIS A 78 4.18 6.82 3.67
CA HIS A 78 3.61 5.61 3.04
C HIS A 78 3.40 5.69 1.54
N PHE A 79 3.28 6.90 0.97
CA PHE A 79 2.92 7.07 -0.44
C PHE A 79 4.00 7.90 -1.12
N GLY A 80 4.81 7.24 -1.96
CA GLY A 80 5.98 7.84 -2.60
C GLY A 80 5.64 9.01 -3.54
N ASP A 81 4.38 9.16 -3.93
CA ASP A 81 3.90 10.22 -4.80
C ASP A 81 2.81 11.04 -4.09
N ARG A 82 3.17 12.27 -3.69
CA ARG A 82 2.29 13.19 -2.95
C ARG A 82 1.20 13.80 -3.86
N ASP A 83 1.39 13.72 -5.17
CA ASP A 83 0.54 14.41 -6.15
C ASP A 83 -0.68 13.55 -6.55
N ILE A 84 -0.69 12.26 -6.20
CA ILE A 84 -1.81 11.34 -6.48
C ILE A 84 -2.72 11.22 -5.25
N PHE A 85 -3.42 12.32 -4.94
CA PHE A 85 -4.44 12.34 -3.91
C PHE A 85 -5.67 13.09 -4.38
N THR A 86 -6.86 12.54 -4.09
CA THR A 86 -8.13 13.19 -4.41
C THR A 86 -9.00 13.27 -3.17
N SER A 87 -9.67 14.41 -3.00
CA SER A 87 -10.57 14.70 -1.89
C SER A 87 -11.78 15.43 -2.44
N TRP A 88 -12.96 14.90 -2.11
CA TRP A 88 -14.23 15.54 -2.44
C TRP A 88 -14.36 16.89 -1.72
N LEU A 89 -13.80 17.01 -0.52
CA LEU A 89 -13.88 18.22 0.30
C LEU A 89 -13.02 19.34 -0.29
N ASP A 90 -11.82 19.00 -0.78
CA ASP A 90 -10.93 19.96 -1.41
C ASP A 90 -11.54 20.47 -2.72
N SER A 91 -12.19 19.57 -3.47
CA SER A 91 -12.91 19.90 -4.70
C SER A 91 -14.15 20.76 -4.45
N TYR A 92 -14.81 20.60 -3.30
CA TYR A 92 -15.98 21.40 -2.92
C TYR A 92 -15.60 22.82 -2.45
N LEU A 93 -14.42 22.98 -1.87
CA LEU A 93 -13.95 24.26 -1.32
C LEU A 93 -13.15 25.11 -2.31
N SER A 94 -12.70 24.52 -3.43
CA SER A 94 -12.05 25.21 -4.55
C SER A 94 -13.05 26.03 -5.37
#